data_AF-A0A438AIG1-F1
#
_entry.id   AF-A0A438AIG1-F1
#
_cell.length_a   1.000
_cell.length_b   1.000
_cell.length_c   1.000
_cell.angle_alpha   90.00
_cell.angle_beta   90.00
_cell.angle_gamma   90.00
#
_symmetry.space_group_name_H-M   'P 1'
#
loop_
_entity.id
_entity.type
_entity.pdbx_description
1 polymer ?
#
loop_
_entity_poly.entity_id
_entity_poly.type
_entity_poly.pdbx_seq_one_letter_code
_entity_poly.pdbx_strand_id
1 'polypeptide(L)' 'MPKRFRLTRRFPAAMTEDGYRRLRKFAAEAGLDEGEALSFLFENFDSVTDTDTLTHRLRIFNSDLDTRKR' A
#
# COMPACT_ATOMS: atom_id res chain seq x y z
N MET A 1 27.26 -1.63 -1.00
CA MET A 1 26.55 -0.35 -0.77
C MET A 1 25.06 -0.60 -0.91
N PRO A 2 24.23 -0.17 0.05
CA PRO A 2 22.78 -0.27 -0.11
C PRO A 2 22.34 0.46 -1.37
N LYS A 3 21.34 -0.09 -2.07
CA LYS A 3 20.75 0.51 -3.27
C LYS A 3 20.26 1.92 -2.91
N ARG A 4 20.54 2.91 -3.75
CA ARG A 4 20.04 4.27 -3.54
C ARG A 4 18.51 4.28 -3.62
N PHE A 5 17.87 4.69 -2.55
CA PHE A 5 16.44 4.93 -2.52
C PHE A 5 16.14 6.24 -3.26
N ARG A 6 15.52 6.14 -4.45
CA ARG A 6 15.20 7.30 -5.29
C ARG A 6 13.79 7.17 -5.83
N LEU A 7 12.92 8.07 -5.42
CA LEU A 7 11.57 8.19 -5.95
C LEU A 7 11.62 8.73 -7.39
N THR A 8 11.48 7.85 -8.38
CA THR A 8 11.61 8.21 -9.80
C THR A 8 10.27 8.27 -10.54
N ARG A 9 9.18 7.83 -9.92
CA ARG A 9 7.86 7.77 -10.52
C ARG A 9 6.88 8.62 -9.71
N ARG A 10 6.08 9.41 -10.43
CA ARG A 10 4.88 10.06 -9.91
C ARG A 10 3.69 9.36 -10.56
N PHE A 11 2.77 8.85 -9.76
CA PHE A 11 1.57 8.20 -10.26
C PHE A 11 0.34 8.86 -9.60
N PRO A 12 -0.64 9.32 -10.39
CA PRO A 12 -1.87 9.86 -9.83
C PRO A 12 -2.74 8.69 -9.36
N ALA A 13 -2.99 8.59 -8.05
CA ALA A 13 -3.86 7.56 -7.47
C ALA A 13 -5.00 8.18 -6.69
N ALA A 14 -6.19 7.60 -6.85
CA ALA A 14 -7.34 7.85 -5.99
C ALA A 14 -7.37 6.82 -4.86
N MET A 15 -7.68 7.27 -3.65
CA MET A 15 -7.81 6.42 -2.45
C MET A 15 -9.13 6.73 -1.75
N THR A 16 -9.70 5.75 -1.04
CA THR A 16 -10.76 6.05 -0.08
C THR A 16 -10.21 6.87 1.09
N GLU A 17 -11.06 7.64 1.76
CA GLU A 17 -10.67 8.44 2.92
C GLU A 17 -10.00 7.58 4.02
N ASP A 18 -10.59 6.42 4.33
CA ASP A 18 -10.02 5.50 5.32
C ASP A 18 -8.64 4.96 4.90
N GLY A 19 -8.48 4.64 3.62
CA GLY A 19 -7.20 4.20 3.07
C GLY A 19 -6.14 5.30 3.18
N TYR A 20 -6.51 6.53 2.82
CA TYR A 20 -5.62 7.68 2.90
C TYR A 20 -5.21 8.01 4.34
N ARG A 21 -6.15 8.02 5.28
CA ARG A 21 -5.86 8.23 6.72
C ARG A 21 -4.89 7.17 7.25
N ARG A 22 -5.07 5.91 6.87
CA ARG A 22 -4.18 4.83 7.31
C ARG A 22 -2.77 4.97 6.72
N LEU A 23 -2.66 5.34 5.44
CA LEU A 23 -1.38 5.66 4.82
C LEU A 23 -0.67 6.81 5.55
N ARG A 24 -1.38 7.92 5.78
CA ARG A 24 -0.85 9.10 6.49
C ARG A 24 -0.35 8.76 7.89
N LYS A 25 -1.14 7.99 8.65
CA LYS A 25 -0.77 7.55 9.99
C LYS A 25 0.47 6.66 9.97
N PHE A 26 0.50 5.65 9.11
CA PHE A 26 1.64 4.74 8.96
C PHE A 26 2.92 5.50 8.59
N ALA A 27 2.84 6.40 7.60
CA ALA A 27 3.97 7.22 7.17
C ALA A 27 4.50 8.10 8.31
N ALA A 28 3.60 8.76 9.05
CA ALA A 28 3.97 9.59 10.20
C ALA A 28 4.63 8.80 11.34
N GLU A 29 4.11 7.61 11.67
CA GLU A 29 4.67 6.73 12.70
C GLU A 29 6.04 6.18 12.31
N ALA A 30 6.27 5.93 11.01
CA ALA A 30 7.53 5.45 10.47
C ALA A 30 8.55 6.58 10.16
N GLY A 31 8.15 7.86 10.28
CA GLY A 31 8.99 9.00 9.91
C GLY A 31 9.26 9.13 8.40
N LEU A 32 8.32 8.67 7.58
CA LEU A 32 8.41 8.64 6.11
C LEU A 32 7.41 9.60 5.47
N ASP A 33 7.68 10.04 4.25
CA ASP A 33 6.64 10.59 3.38
C ASP A 33 5.77 9.47 2.76
N GLU A 34 4.62 9.81 2.18
CA GLU A 34 3.70 8.81 1.64
C GLU A 34 4.29 8.01 0.47
N GLY A 35 5.13 8.64 -0.35
CA GLY A 35 5.81 7.98 -1.46
C GLY A 35 6.89 7.02 -0.99
N GLU A 36 7.62 7.39 0.06
CA GLU A 36 8.59 6.54 0.73
C GLU A 36 7.93 5.35 1.41
N ALA A 37 6.81 5.59 2.12
CA ALA A 37 6.02 4.54 2.77
C ALA A 37 5.48 3.52 1.76
N LEU A 38 4.92 3.99 0.65
CA LEU A 38 4.45 3.11 -0.43
C LEU A 38 5.63 2.34 -1.05
N SER A 39 6.76 3.00 -1.30
CA SER A 39 7.94 2.34 -1.86
C SER A 39 8.48 1.27 -0.91
N PHE A 40 8.55 1.54 0.40
CA PHE A 40 8.93 0.55 1.40
C PHE A 40 8.01 -0.68 1.38
N LEU A 41 6.70 -0.48 1.43
CA LEU A 41 5.73 -1.59 1.45
C LEU A 41 5.83 -2.46 0.21
N PHE A 42 5.94 -1.85 -0.98
CA PHE A 42 5.98 -2.59 -2.23
C PHE A 42 7.35 -3.16 -2.59
N GLU A 43 8.46 -2.56 -2.12
CA GLU A 43 9.80 -3.15 -2.26
C GLU A 43 10.02 -4.35 -1.32
N ASN A 44 9.25 -4.43 -0.23
CA ASN A 44 9.35 -5.50 0.79
C ASN A 44 8.08 -6.34 0.89
N PHE A 45 7.24 -6.36 -0.15
CA PHE A 45 5.87 -6.87 -0.07
C PHE A 45 5.79 -8.31 0.44
N ASP A 46 6.61 -9.21 -0.11
CA ASP A 46 6.61 -10.63 0.26
C ASP A 46 7.12 -10.88 1.68
N SER A 47 7.93 -9.98 2.24
CA SER A 47 8.48 -10.12 3.60
C SER A 47 7.60 -9.49 4.68
N VAL A 48 6.76 -8.51 4.32
CA VAL A 48 5.85 -7.83 5.26
C VAL A 48 4.41 -8.32 5.16
N THR A 49 4.10 -9.21 4.22
CA THR A 49 2.76 -9.80 4.05
C THR A 49 2.78 -11.31 4.23
N ASP A 50 1.70 -11.84 4.80
CA ASP A 50 1.42 -13.28 4.81
C ASP A 50 0.70 -13.66 3.51
N THR A 51 1.33 -14.50 2.69
CA THR A 51 0.88 -14.81 1.33
C THR A 51 -0.50 -15.46 1.29
N ASP A 52 -0.79 -16.36 2.21
CA ASP A 52 -2.06 -17.10 2.26
C ASP A 52 -3.20 -16.16 2.68
N THR A 53 -2.99 -15.38 3.75
CA THR A 53 -3.94 -14.39 4.25
C THR A 53 -4.23 -13.33 3.20
N LEU A 54 -3.18 -12.82 2.55
CA LEU A 54 -3.30 -11.83 1.49
C LEU A 54 -4.14 -12.37 0.32
N THR A 55 -3.80 -13.56 -0.17
CA THR A 55 -4.51 -14.19 -1.30
C THR A 55 -5.98 -14.42 -0.98
N HIS A 56 -6.27 -14.89 0.24
CA HIS A 56 -7.64 -15.10 0.69
C HIS A 56 -8.43 -13.79 0.76
N ARG A 57 -7.86 -12.73 1.35
CA ARG A 57 -8.52 -11.43 1.47
C ARG A 57 -8.72 -10.74 0.13
N LEU A 58 -7.76 -10.83 -0.79
CA LEU A 58 -7.89 -10.28 -2.15
C LEU A 58 -9.05 -10.91 -2.91
N ARG A 59 -9.25 -12.23 -2.77
CA ARG A 59 -10.36 -12.94 -3.42
C ARG A 59 -11.72 -12.42 -2.95
N ILE A 60 -11.91 -12.30 -1.63
CA ILE A 60 -13.15 -11.76 -1.04
C ILE A 60 -13.33 -10.29 -1.46
N PHE A 61 -12.27 -9.50 -1.40
CA PHE A 61 -12.34 -8.10 -1.82
C PHE A 61 -12.79 -7.96 -3.28
N ASN A 62 -12.24 -8.77 -4.18
CA ASN A 62 -12.59 -8.74 -5.60
C ASN A 62 -14.02 -9.22 -5.87
N SER A 63 -14.54 -10.22 -5.13
CA SER A 63 -15.94 -10.64 -5.28
C SER A 63 -16.93 -9.54 -4.91
N ASP A 64 -16.55 -8.69 -3.93
CA ASP A 64 -17.44 -7.66 -3.40
C ASP A 64 -17.24 -6.30 -4.09
N LEU A 65 -16.18 -6.14 -4.89
CA LEU A 65 -15.74 -4.85 -5.41
C LEU A 65 -16.79 -4.19 -6.31
N ASP A 66 -17.40 -4.95 -7.22
CA ASP A 66 -18.39 -4.40 -8.15
C ASP A 66 -19.67 -3.94 -7.45
N THR A 67 -20.05 -4.61 -6.36
CA THR A 67 -21.17 -4.18 -5.51
C THR A 67 -20.83 -2.89 -4.78
N ARG A 68 -19.58 -2.74 -4.30
CA ARG A 68 -19.12 -1.54 -3.57
C ARG A 68 -18.89 -0.31 -4.44
N LYS A 69 -18.75 -0.48 -5.75
CA LYS A 69 -18.58 0.62 -6.72
C LYS A 69 -19.90 1.25 -7.18
N ARG A 70 -21.03 0.61 -6.89
CA ARG A 70 -22.38 1.10 -7.21
C ARG A 70 -22.87 2.01 -6.11
#